data_AF-A0A8S2ZM55-F1
#
_entry.id   AF-A0A8S2ZM55-F1
#
_cell.length_a   1.000
_cell.length_b   1.000
_cell.length_c   1.000
_cell.angle_alpha   90.00
_cell.angle_beta   90.00
_cell.angle_gamma   90.00
#
_symmetry.space_group_name_H-M   'P 1'
#
loop_
_entity.id
_entity.type
_entity.pdbx_description
1 polymer ?
#
loop_
_entity_poly.entity_id
_entity_poly.type
_entity_poly.pdbx_seq_one_letter_code
_entity_poly.pdbx_strand_id
1 'polypeptide(L)'
;MGLGGGNGDNNSSTPDRHTRIRDEAEEAYMKTIAKRQRLYDDAQKLRQCQIGDLAGLKIDKVDRTNTTPKILPCKVISIQSSSDNMHTYRLCTTKCVLSSRYGVNDLIDLTKCNFSELRAIDSQTLPTQTFIQACK
;
A
#
# COMPACT_ATOMS: atom_id res chain seq x y z
N MET A 1 26.95 -27.66 -63.72
CA MET A 1 28.37 -27.57 -63.37
C MET A 1 28.50 -26.25 -62.60
N GLY A 2 28.49 -26.23 -61.26
CA GLY A 2 29.62 -26.53 -60.36
C GLY A 2 30.72 -25.48 -60.54
N LEU A 3 31.31 -24.78 -59.57
CA LEU A 3 31.39 -24.75 -58.09
C LEU A 3 31.94 -23.32 -57.78
N GLY A 4 31.56 -22.61 -56.73
CA GLY A 4 32.20 -22.69 -55.41
C GLY A 4 32.62 -21.28 -54.94
N GLY A 5 32.12 -20.83 -53.78
CA GLY A 5 32.94 -20.48 -52.61
C GLY A 5 33.02 -18.96 -52.47
N GLY A 6 32.57 -18.28 -51.42
CA GLY A 6 32.61 -18.64 -50.01
C GLY A 6 33.53 -17.62 -49.33
N ASN A 7 32.94 -16.68 -48.58
CA ASN A 7 33.47 -16.18 -47.31
C ASN A 7 32.42 -15.27 -46.69
N GLY A 8 31.52 -15.90 -45.92
CA GLY A 8 30.81 -15.21 -44.86
C GLY A 8 31.79 -15.05 -43.71
N ASP A 9 32.19 -13.81 -43.45
CA ASP A 9 32.89 -13.45 -42.22
C ASP A 9 31.86 -13.50 -41.08
N ASN A 10 31.71 -14.70 -40.52
CA ASN A 10 31.14 -14.91 -39.20
C ASN A 10 32.05 -14.24 -38.17
N ASN A 11 31.89 -12.94 -37.96
CA ASN A 11 32.43 -12.30 -36.77
C ASN A 11 31.51 -12.63 -35.60
N SER A 12 31.64 -13.85 -35.08
CA SER A 12 31.12 -14.21 -33.76
C SER A 12 31.90 -13.39 -32.73
N SER A 13 31.44 -12.16 -32.49
CA SER A 13 31.94 -11.29 -31.44
C SER A 13 31.60 -11.96 -30.11
N THR A 14 32.55 -12.75 -29.60
CA THR A 14 32.51 -13.24 -28.23
C THR A 14 32.25 -12.04 -27.32
N PRO A 15 31.19 -12.07 -26.49
CA PRO A 15 30.83 -10.90 -25.69
C PRO A 15 32.03 -10.54 -24.83
N ASP A 16 32.49 -9.30 -25.00
CA ASP A 16 33.62 -8.75 -24.27
C ASP A 16 33.35 -8.89 -22.77
N ARG A 17 34.43 -9.02 -21.98
CA ARG A 17 34.32 -9.25 -20.53
C ARG A 17 33.45 -8.17 -19.88
N HIS A 18 33.49 -6.93 -20.38
CA HIS A 18 32.62 -5.86 -19.89
C HIS A 18 31.14 -6.06 -20.24
N THR A 19 30.82 -6.61 -21.41
CA THR A 19 29.43 -6.90 -21.81
C THR A 19 28.81 -7.93 -20.87
N ARG A 20 29.53 -9.02 -20.57
CA ARG A 20 29.03 -10.05 -19.64
C ARG A 20 28.82 -9.52 -18.23
N ILE A 21 29.75 -8.69 -17.73
CA ILE A 21 29.63 -8.05 -16.41
C ILE A 21 28.41 -7.11 -16.37
N ARG A 22 28.14 -6.39 -17.46
CA ARG A 22 26.99 -5.50 -17.57
C ARG A 22 25.68 -6.28 -17.55
N ASP A 23 25.58 -7.34 -18.36
CA ASP A 23 24.40 -8.19 -18.43
C ASP A 23 24.10 -8.84 -17.07
N GLU A 24 25.12 -9.35 -16.39
CA GLU A 24 24.99 -9.95 -15.06
C GLU A 24 24.56 -8.91 -14.00
N ALA A 25 25.09 -7.70 -14.06
CA ALA A 25 24.70 -6.61 -13.18
C ALA A 25 23.24 -6.16 -13.42
N GLU A 26 22.80 -6.09 -14.68
CA GLU A 26 21.42 -5.75 -15.06
C GLU A 26 20.43 -6.82 -14.59
N GLU A 27 20.75 -8.10 -14.75
CA GLU A 27 19.93 -9.19 -14.22
C GLU A 27 19.84 -9.15 -12.69
N ALA A 28 20.96 -8.92 -12.00
CA ALA A 28 20.99 -8.82 -10.54
C ALA A 28 20.16 -7.63 -10.04
N TYR A 29 20.24 -6.50 -10.75
CA TYR A 29 19.44 -5.32 -10.46
C TYR A 29 17.94 -5.59 -10.65
N MET A 30 17.54 -6.20 -11.76
CA MET A 30 16.14 -6.56 -12.02
C MET A 30 15.60 -7.58 -11.00
N LYS A 31 16.38 -8.59 -10.64
CA LYS A 31 16.03 -9.56 -9.57
C LYS A 31 15.83 -8.85 -8.23
N THR A 32 16.65 -7.85 -7.93
CA THR A 32 16.52 -7.05 -6.70
C THR A 32 15.27 -6.18 -6.70
N ILE A 33 14.93 -5.55 -7.84
CA ILE A 33 13.67 -4.81 -8.00
C ILE A 33 12.48 -5.74 -7.81
N ALA A 34 12.44 -6.89 -8.49
CA ALA A 34 11.34 -7.84 -8.39
C ALA A 34 11.15 -8.34 -6.94
N LYS A 35 12.25 -8.60 -6.23
CA LYS A 35 12.20 -8.97 -4.81
C LYS A 35 11.64 -7.85 -3.94
N ARG A 36 12.05 -6.59 -4.16
CA ARG A 36 11.51 -5.43 -3.45
C ARG A 36 10.02 -5.22 -3.73
N GLN A 37 9.60 -5.39 -5.00
CA GLN A 37 8.20 -5.29 -5.38
C GLN A 37 7.36 -6.35 -4.70
N ARG A 38 7.80 -7.62 -4.69
CA ARG A 38 7.10 -8.69 -3.94
C ARG A 38 6.96 -8.41 -2.45
N LEU A 39 8.02 -7.89 -1.81
CA LEU A 39 7.96 -7.53 -0.40
C LEU A 39 6.95 -6.41 -0.13
N TYR A 40 6.83 -5.45 -1.05
CA TYR A 40 5.83 -4.39 -0.98
C TYR A 40 4.42 -4.95 -1.15
N ASP A 41 4.20 -5.81 -2.16
CA ASP A 41 2.90 -6.43 -2.44
C ASP A 41 2.45 -7.36 -1.30
N ASP A 42 3.35 -8.15 -0.73
CA ASP A 42 3.08 -9.04 0.41
C ASP A 42 2.76 -8.21 1.68
N ALA A 43 3.48 -7.12 1.92
CA ALA A 43 3.18 -6.19 3.00
C ALA A 43 1.82 -5.49 2.82
N GLN A 44 1.41 -5.22 1.58
CA GLN A 44 0.08 -4.68 1.29
C GLN A 44 -1.04 -5.71 1.51
N LYS A 45 -0.83 -6.98 1.12
CA LYS A 45 -1.81 -8.06 1.34
C LYS A 45 -2.05 -8.33 2.83
N LEU A 46 -1.02 -8.25 3.66
CA LEU A 46 -1.12 -8.43 5.11
C LEU A 46 -1.85 -7.28 5.83
N ARG A 47 -2.11 -6.15 5.16
CA ARG A 47 -2.75 -4.96 5.76
C ARG A 47 -4.25 -4.83 5.47
N GLN A 48 -4.88 -5.82 4.85
CA GLN A 48 -6.31 -5.74 4.58
C GLN A 48 -7.11 -5.78 5.89
N CYS A 49 -7.85 -4.71 6.18
CA CYS A 49 -8.72 -4.64 7.34
C CYS A 49 -10.07 -5.32 7.05
N GLN A 50 -10.67 -5.93 8.08
CA GLN A 50 -12.00 -6.50 8.03
C GLN A 50 -13.05 -5.53 8.60
N ILE A 51 -14.33 -5.77 8.29
CA ILE A 51 -15.42 -5.03 8.93
C ILE A 51 -15.41 -5.35 10.42
N GLY A 52 -15.45 -4.30 11.25
CA GLY A 52 -15.35 -4.39 12.70
C GLY A 52 -13.95 -4.18 13.26
N ASP A 53 -12.91 -4.20 12.41
CA ASP A 53 -11.54 -3.94 12.85
C ASP A 53 -11.37 -2.49 13.34
N LEU A 54 -10.44 -2.34 14.28
CA LEU A 54 -10.01 -1.04 14.78
C LEU A 54 -8.85 -0.53 13.91
N ALA A 55 -9.02 0.66 13.37
CA ALA A 55 -8.02 1.36 12.57
C ALA A 55 -7.84 2.79 13.08
N GLY A 56 -6.71 3.40 12.81
CA GLY A 56 -6.40 4.78 13.15
C GLY A 56 -6.23 5.62 11.89
N LEU A 57 -6.69 6.87 11.91
CA LEU A 57 -6.34 7.87 10.92
C LEU A 57 -5.35 8.87 11.50
N LYS A 58 -4.31 9.20 10.75
CA LYS A 58 -3.34 10.22 11.16
C LYS A 58 -3.97 11.62 11.10
N ILE A 59 -3.91 12.36 12.20
CA ILE A 59 -4.26 13.79 12.26
C ILE A 59 -2.98 14.58 12.08
N ASP A 60 -2.78 15.11 10.87
CA ASP A 60 -1.69 16.04 10.58
C ASP A 60 -2.02 17.40 11.21
N LYS A 61 -1.61 17.62 12.46
CA LYS A 61 -1.51 18.98 12.99
C LYS A 61 -0.24 19.60 12.42
N VAL A 62 -0.41 20.58 11.53
CA VAL A 62 0.68 21.46 11.08
C VAL A 62 0.98 22.45 12.21
N ASP A 63 1.51 21.96 13.33
CA ASP A 63 2.02 22.82 14.39
C ASP A 63 3.48 22.45 14.61
N ARG A 64 4.39 23.33 14.17
CA ARG A 64 5.84 23.09 14.05
C ARG A 64 6.55 22.86 15.39
N THR A 65 5.81 22.84 16.50
CA THR A 65 6.28 22.75 17.88
C THR A 65 5.88 21.45 18.60
N ASN A 66 4.98 20.65 18.04
CA ASN A 66 4.55 19.37 18.60
C ASN A 66 4.71 18.25 17.55
N THR A 67 5.82 17.51 17.62
CA THR A 67 6.21 16.47 16.65
C THR A 67 5.38 15.19 16.70
N THR A 68 4.33 15.12 17.52
CA THR A 68 3.54 13.90 17.68
C THR A 68 2.26 13.95 16.81
N PRO A 69 2.17 13.19 15.72
CA PRO A 69 0.93 13.05 14.99
C PRO A 69 -0.12 12.41 15.90
N LYS A 70 -1.25 13.09 16.11
CA LYS A 70 -2.37 12.52 16.87
C LYS A 70 -3.08 11.51 15.98
N ILE A 71 -3.42 10.35 16.51
CA ILE A 71 -4.17 9.32 15.78
C ILE A 71 -5.64 9.47 16.17
N LEU A 72 -6.54 9.50 15.20
CA LEU A 72 -7.99 9.40 15.38
C LEU A 72 -8.38 7.91 15.37
N PRO A 73 -8.82 7.32 16.49
CA PRO A 73 -9.27 5.94 16.51
C PRO A 73 -10.61 5.79 15.79
N CYS A 74 -10.69 4.79 14.92
CA CYS A 74 -11.83 4.49 14.07
C CYS A 74 -12.14 2.98 14.06
N LYS A 75 -13.37 2.62 13.74
CA LYS A 75 -13.80 1.25 13.43
C LYS A 75 -14.20 1.17 11.97
N VAL A 76 -13.81 0.08 11.30
CA VAL A 76 -14.19 -0.21 9.91
C VAL A 76 -15.66 -0.66 9.89
N ILE A 77 -16.49 0.01 9.09
CA ILE A 77 -17.93 -0.29 9.01
C ILE A 77 -18.36 -0.81 7.64
N SER A 78 -17.60 -0.53 6.58
CA SER A 78 -17.84 -1.11 5.26
C SER A 78 -16.58 -1.10 4.41
N ILE A 79 -16.46 -2.08 3.52
CA ILE A 79 -15.35 -2.20 2.56
C ILE A 79 -15.96 -2.13 1.16
N GLN A 80 -15.36 -1.32 0.29
CA GLN A 80 -15.71 -1.28 -1.12
C GLN A 80 -14.48 -1.63 -1.95
N SER A 81 -14.63 -2.66 -2.79
CA SER A 81 -13.59 -3.09 -3.73
C SER A 81 -13.82 -2.44 -5.09
N SER A 82 -12.78 -1.83 -5.64
CA SER A 82 -12.74 -1.41 -7.05
C SER A 82 -12.22 -2.52 -7.95
N SER A 83 -12.44 -2.39 -9.26
CA SER A 83 -11.98 -3.31 -10.31
C SER A 83 -10.48 -3.63 -10.26
N ASP A 84 -9.66 -2.71 -9.76
CA ASP A 84 -8.20 -2.84 -9.66
C ASP A 84 -7.71 -3.52 -8.36
N ASN A 85 -8.57 -4.27 -7.66
CA ASN A 85 -8.28 -4.85 -6.34
C ASN A 85 -7.90 -3.82 -5.25
N MET A 86 -8.20 -2.53 -5.47
CA MET A 86 -8.06 -1.51 -4.43
C MET A 86 -9.30 -1.52 -3.53
N HIS A 87 -9.08 -1.76 -2.24
CA HIS A 87 -10.11 -1.63 -1.21
C HIS A 87 -10.11 -0.23 -0.62
N THR A 88 -11.30 0.36 -0.55
CA THR A 88 -11.55 1.58 0.21
C THR A 88 -12.45 1.27 1.40
N TYR A 89 -12.15 1.88 2.53
CA TYR A 89 -12.75 1.59 3.82
C TYR A 89 -13.57 2.79 4.27
N ARG A 90 -14.81 2.53 4.68
CA ARG A 90 -15.63 3.51 5.40
C ARG A 90 -15.45 3.27 6.89
N LEU A 91 -15.28 4.35 7.63
CA LEU A 91 -14.91 4.33 9.03
C LEU A 91 -15.92 5.08 9.88
N CYS A 92 -16.07 4.69 11.15
CA CYS A 92 -16.75 5.48 12.17
C CYS A 92 -15.83 5.73 13.37
N THR A 93 -16.04 6.86 14.03
CA THR A 93 -15.48 7.18 15.35
C THR A 93 -16.49 6.81 16.43
N THR A 94 -16.23 7.19 17.68
CA THR A 94 -17.23 7.08 18.77
C THR A 94 -18.42 8.04 18.62
N LYS A 95 -18.35 9.02 17.72
CA LYS A 95 -19.34 10.10 17.62
C LYS A 95 -19.96 10.28 16.24
N CYS A 96 -19.30 9.81 15.18
CA CYS A 96 -19.75 10.04 13.82
C CYS A 96 -19.23 8.98 12.84
N VAL A 97 -19.93 8.85 11.71
CA VAL A 97 -19.41 8.17 10.53
C VAL A 97 -18.63 9.16 9.67
N LEU A 98 -17.45 8.79 9.21
CA LEU A 98 -16.69 9.63 8.30
C LEU A 98 -17.35 9.64 6.91
N SER A 99 -17.51 10.84 6.35
CA SER A 99 -18.09 11.03 5.02
C SER A 99 -17.20 10.46 3.91
N SER A 100 -15.89 10.52 4.10
CA SER A 100 -14.89 10.03 3.15
C SER A 100 -14.59 8.56 3.35
N ARG A 101 -14.11 7.92 2.27
CA ARG A 101 -13.50 6.59 2.31
C ARG A 101 -11.98 6.72 2.25
N TYR A 102 -11.30 5.72 2.80
CA TYR A 102 -9.84 5.74 2.98
C TYR A 102 -9.22 4.50 2.36
N GLY A 103 -8.02 4.62 1.81
CA GLY A 103 -7.26 3.47 1.35
C GLY A 103 -6.51 2.80 2.49
N VAL A 104 -6.02 1.58 2.27
CA VAL A 104 -5.23 0.85 3.28
C VAL A 104 -3.99 1.62 3.76
N ASN A 105 -3.42 2.47 2.91
CA ASN A 105 -2.24 3.27 3.24
C ASN A 105 -2.54 4.43 4.20
N ASP A 106 -3.79 4.85 4.29
CA ASP A 106 -4.24 5.91 5.21
C ASP A 106 -4.55 5.34 6.60
N LEU A 107 -4.67 4.01 6.71
CA LEU A 107 -5.05 3.31 7.93
C LEU A 107 -3.82 2.88 8.73
N ILE A 108 -3.89 3.12 10.03
CA ILE A 108 -2.97 2.58 11.03
C ILE A 108 -3.67 1.40 11.71
N ASP A 109 -3.04 0.23 11.74
CA ASP A 109 -3.61 -0.94 12.43
C ASP A 109 -3.66 -0.69 13.95
N LEU A 110 -4.88 -0.69 14.51
CA LEU A 110 -5.14 -0.57 15.94
C LEU A 110 -5.86 -1.81 16.50
N THR A 111 -5.86 -2.93 15.78
CA THR A 111 -6.56 -4.18 16.18
C THR A 111 -6.09 -4.71 17.53
N LYS A 112 -4.81 -4.51 17.85
CA LYS A 112 -4.18 -4.87 19.14
C LYS A 112 -4.48 -3.88 20.27
N CYS A 113 -5.04 -2.72 19.96
CA CYS A 113 -5.42 -1.73 20.97
C CYS A 113 -6.79 -2.05 21.57
N ASN A 114 -6.95 -1.73 22.85
CA ASN A 114 -8.19 -1.98 23.58
C ASN A 114 -9.08 -0.72 23.61
N PHE A 115 -9.87 -0.53 22.54
CA PHE A 115 -10.89 0.52 22.46
C PHE A 115 -12.30 -0.10 22.53
N SER A 116 -12.75 -0.43 23.75
CA SER A 116 -14.04 -1.11 23.99
C SER A 116 -15.25 -0.32 23.49
N GLU A 117 -15.28 0.99 23.75
CA GLU A 117 -16.36 1.89 23.31
C GLU A 117 -16.52 1.89 21.78
N LEU A 118 -15.40 1.89 21.07
CA LEU A 118 -15.39 1.91 19.61
C LEU A 118 -15.83 0.57 19.01
N ARG A 119 -15.49 -0.55 19.67
CA ARG A 119 -15.95 -1.90 19.27
C ARG A 119 -17.46 -2.05 19.43
N ALA A 120 -18.02 -1.56 20.53
CA ALA A 120 -19.43 -1.69 20.87
C ALA A 120 -20.36 -0.74 20.07
N ILE A 121 -19.80 0.20 19.30
CA ILE A 121 -20.62 1.22 18.67
C ILE A 121 -21.45 0.68 17.50
N ASP A 122 -22.71 1.13 17.46
CA ASP A 122 -23.61 0.98 16.33
C ASP A 122 -23.52 2.21 15.42
N SER A 123 -22.90 2.02 14.25
CA SER A 123 -22.69 3.09 13.28
C SER A 123 -23.97 3.59 12.61
N GLN A 124 -25.10 2.87 12.69
CA GLN A 124 -26.35 3.28 12.02
C GLN A 124 -26.99 4.52 12.67
N THR A 125 -26.73 4.73 13.96
CA THR A 125 -27.29 5.83 14.74
C THR A 125 -26.44 7.10 14.69
N LEU A 126 -25.25 7.02 14.12
CA LEU A 126 -24.27 8.09 14.15
C LEU A 126 -24.46 9.07 12.99
N PRO A 127 -24.34 10.39 13.23
CA PRO A 127 -24.35 11.38 12.18
C PRO A 127 -23.12 11.22 11.28
N THR A 128 -23.24 11.61 10.02
CA THR A 128 -22.09 11.68 9.10
C THR A 128 -21.37 13.01 9.25
N GLN A 129 -20.04 12.98 9.36
CA GLN A 129 -19.20 14.17 9.48
C GLN A 129 -17.93 14.06 8.64
N THR A 130 -17.33 15.21 8.31
CA THR A 130 -16.02 15.25 7.67
C THR A 130 -14.91 14.88 8.66
N PHE A 131 -13.76 14.44 8.15
CA PHE A 131 -12.58 14.16 8.98
C PHE A 131 -12.19 15.34 9.88
N ILE A 132 -12.20 16.55 9.33
CA ILE A 132 -11.83 17.77 10.07
C ILE A 132 -12.79 18.02 11.23
N GLN A 133 -14.10 17.78 11.04
CA GLN A 133 -15.08 17.92 12.12
C GLN A 133 -14.92 16.84 13.19
N ALA A 134 -14.61 15.60 12.79
CA ALA A 134 -14.38 14.49 13.71
C ALA A 134 -13.11 14.65 14.57
N CYS A 135 -12.15 15.46 14.13
CA CYS A 135 -10.89 15.72 14.84
C CYS A 135 -10.95 16.89 15.84
N LYS A 136 -12.08 17.60 15.95
CA LYS A 136 -12.29 18.71 16.88
C LYS A 136 -12.70 18.20 18.26
#